data_AF-A0A6V8KXA5-F1
#
_entry.id   AF-A0A6V8KXA5-F1
#
_cell.length_a   1.000
_cell.length_b   1.000
_cell.length_c   1.000
_cell.angle_alpha   90.00
_cell.angle_beta   90.00
_cell.angle_gamma   90.00
#
_symmetry.space_group_name_H-M   'P 1'
#
loop_
_entity.id
_entity.type
_entity.pdbx_description
1 polymer ?
#
loop_
_entity_poly.entity_id
_entity_poly.type
_entity_poly.pdbx_seq_one_letter_code
_entity_poly.pdbx_strand_id
1 'polypeptide(L)'
;MARQLAAAGELVELVALIDAGLPARVSPRQDADMLVDRFTGFATYLRETYGAPVRLTADELRALPEDGQFDLVMARLADSGLRDRLPAAILRHQVTSHRDTRALDTYAPGAYAGPVVLYRCTEPTPWNVHDPRYEHADPTRGFGPSARTCASCRCRRTT
;
A
#
# COMPACT_ATOMS: atom_id res chain seq x y z
N MET A 1 -4.46 -12.61 -11.11
CA MET A 1 -3.97 -13.90 -11.64
C MET A 1 -5.00 -15.03 -11.54
N ALA A 2 -5.38 -15.55 -10.36
CA ALA A 2 -6.27 -16.72 -10.23
C ALA A 2 -7.56 -16.66 -11.09
N ARG A 3 -8.22 -15.49 -11.12
CA ARG A 3 -9.39 -15.23 -11.98
C ARG A 3 -9.09 -15.36 -13.48
N GLN A 4 -7.94 -14.89 -13.92
CA GLN A 4 -7.53 -14.96 -15.33
C GLN A 4 -7.19 -16.40 -15.74
N LEU A 5 -6.52 -17.14 -14.85
CA LEU A 5 -6.24 -18.57 -15.05
C LEU A 5 -7.55 -19.36 -15.15
N ALA A 6 -8.47 -19.19 -14.19
CA ALA A 6 -9.78 -19.82 -14.24
C ALA A 6 -10.59 -19.43 -15.50
N ALA A 7 -10.52 -18.17 -15.93
CA ALA A 7 -11.16 -17.72 -17.17
C ALA A 7 -10.52 -18.33 -18.43
N ALA A 8 -9.24 -18.68 -18.38
CA ALA A 8 -8.53 -19.39 -19.45
C ALA A 8 -8.77 -20.91 -19.41
N GLY A 9 -9.57 -21.42 -18.47
CA GLY A 9 -9.84 -22.85 -18.32
C GLY A 9 -8.81 -23.60 -17.46
N GLU A 10 -7.85 -22.89 -16.86
CA GLU A 10 -6.84 -23.50 -15.99
C GLU A 10 -7.42 -23.81 -14.61
N LEU A 11 -7.02 -24.94 -14.05
CA LEU A 11 -7.36 -25.32 -12.69
C LEU A 11 -6.49 -24.54 -11.69
N VAL A 12 -7.13 -23.80 -10.79
CA VAL A 12 -6.46 -23.15 -9.66
C VAL A 12 -6.93 -23.83 -8.39
N GLU A 13 -6.10 -24.75 -7.89
CA GLU A 13 -6.44 -25.57 -6.72
C GLU A 13 -6.54 -24.77 -5.43
N LEU A 14 -5.74 -23.70 -5.29
CA LEU A 14 -5.70 -22.88 -4.09
C LEU A 14 -5.18 -21.46 -4.36
N VAL A 15 -5.81 -20.48 -3.73
CA VAL A 15 -5.25 -19.13 -3.53
C VAL A 15 -4.92 -18.95 -2.06
N ALA A 16 -3.63 -18.93 -1.72
CA ALA A 16 -3.16 -18.63 -0.38
C ALA A 16 -2.79 -17.14 -0.28
N LEU A 17 -3.47 -16.41 0.61
CA LEU A 17 -3.22 -15.02 0.92
C LEU A 17 -2.50 -14.94 2.28
N ILE A 18 -1.34 -14.28 2.31
CA ILE A 18 -0.54 -14.11 3.51
C ILE A 18 -0.63 -12.65 3.94
N ASP A 19 -1.35 -12.42 5.03
CA ASP A 19 -1.69 -11.13 5.63
C ASP A 19 -2.18 -10.04 4.66
N ALA A 20 -2.73 -10.45 3.52
CA ALA A 20 -3.22 -9.54 2.51
C ALA A 20 -4.53 -8.87 2.96
N GLY A 21 -4.75 -7.64 2.48
CA GLY A 21 -6.01 -6.91 2.61
C GLY A 21 -6.30 -6.12 1.34
N LEU A 22 -7.59 -5.87 1.08
CA LEU A 22 -8.03 -4.96 0.02
C LEU A 22 -8.29 -3.58 0.60
N PRO A 23 -7.84 -2.49 -0.03
CA PRO A 23 -8.08 -1.17 0.53
C PRO A 23 -9.59 -0.89 0.67
N ALA A 24 -9.98 -0.37 1.83
CA ALA A 24 -11.31 0.16 2.03
C ALA A 24 -11.60 1.29 1.03
N ARG A 25 -12.83 1.33 0.51
CA ARG A 25 -13.26 2.40 -0.38
C ARG A 25 -13.34 3.71 0.40
N VAL A 26 -12.68 4.74 -0.12
CA VAL A 26 -12.69 6.10 0.41
C VAL A 26 -13.23 7.07 -0.63
N SER A 27 -13.73 8.23 -0.19
CA SER A 27 -14.11 9.29 -1.13
C SER A 27 -12.89 9.87 -1.85
N PRO A 28 -13.04 10.46 -3.05
CA PRO A 28 -11.93 11.11 -3.75
C PRO A 28 -11.21 12.17 -2.91
N ARG A 29 -11.97 12.91 -2.08
CA ARG A 29 -11.40 13.90 -1.15
C ARG A 29 -10.51 13.24 -0.11
N GLN A 30 -10.96 12.14 0.49
CA GLN A 30 -10.17 11.39 1.46
C GLN A 30 -8.90 10.80 0.83
N ASP A 31 -8.99 10.23 -0.39
CA ASP A 31 -7.80 9.72 -1.09
C ASP A 31 -6.75 10.82 -1.33
N ALA A 32 -7.20 12.01 -1.76
CA ALA A 32 -6.31 13.16 -1.95
C ALA A 32 -5.65 13.61 -0.64
N ASP A 33 -6.41 13.70 0.46
CA ASP A 33 -5.86 14.06 1.78
C ASP A 33 -4.84 13.01 2.25
N MET A 34 -5.14 11.71 2.09
CA MET A 34 -4.25 10.61 2.46
C MET A 34 -2.94 10.62 1.67
N LEU A 35 -2.97 11.00 0.39
CA LEU A 35 -1.77 11.13 -0.44
C LEU A 35 -0.85 12.26 0.08
N VAL A 36 -1.44 13.39 0.46
CA VAL A 36 -0.71 14.52 1.07
C VAL A 36 -0.08 14.10 2.40
N ASP A 37 -0.84 13.40 3.25
CA ASP A 37 -0.35 12.90 4.54
C ASP A 37 0.80 11.89 4.34
N ARG A 38 0.71 11.02 3.32
CA ARG A 38 1.78 10.08 2.98
C ARG A 38 3.07 10.79 2.61
N PHE A 39 3.02 11.79 1.73
CA PHE A 39 4.22 12.50 1.30
C PHE A 39 4.83 13.36 2.41
N THR A 40 4.00 14.02 3.21
CA THR A 40 4.48 14.81 4.36
C THR A 40 5.05 13.93 5.48
N GLY A 41 4.42 12.77 5.74
CA GLY A 41 4.93 11.74 6.63
C GLY A 41 6.26 11.16 6.16
N PHE A 42 6.40 10.91 4.86
CA PHE A 42 7.66 10.44 4.27
C PHE A 42 8.79 11.47 4.41
N ALA A 43 8.53 12.75 4.14
CA ALA A 43 9.52 13.82 4.37
C ALA A 43 9.94 13.92 5.84
N THR A 44 8.99 13.73 6.76
CA THR A 44 9.27 13.66 8.21
C THR A 44 10.15 12.47 8.56
N TYR A 45 9.84 11.28 8.06
CA TYR A 45 10.65 10.08 8.26
C TYR A 45 12.09 10.26 7.76
N LEU A 46 12.29 10.88 6.60
CA LEU A 46 13.62 11.14 6.05
C LEU A 46 14.44 12.10 6.90
N ARG A 47 13.79 13.14 7.45
CA ARG A 47 14.42 14.06 8.39
C ARG A 47 14.85 13.32 9.67
N GLU A 48 13.98 12.52 10.24
CA GLU A 48 14.22 11.83 11.53
C GLU A 48 15.22 10.68 11.40
N THR A 49 15.20 9.96 10.29
CA THR A 49 16.04 8.76 10.09
C THR A 49 17.40 9.08 9.49
N TYR A 50 17.47 10.02 8.54
CA TYR A 50 18.69 10.30 7.77
C TYR A 50 19.28 11.69 8.04
N GLY A 51 18.62 12.49 8.89
CA GLY A 51 19.01 13.88 9.17
C GLY A 51 18.90 14.79 7.94
N ALA A 52 18.08 14.39 6.95
CA ALA A 52 17.97 15.07 5.67
C ALA A 52 16.63 15.83 5.58
N PRO A 53 16.63 17.16 5.79
CA PRO A 53 15.41 17.95 5.74
C PRO A 53 14.95 18.11 4.29
N VAL A 54 13.96 17.32 3.89
CA VAL A 54 13.22 17.53 2.63
C VAL A 54 12.16 18.60 2.91
N ARG A 55 12.33 19.80 2.34
CA ARG A 55 11.35 20.89 2.49
C ARG A 55 10.11 20.55 1.67
N LEU A 56 9.02 20.17 2.31
CA LEU A 56 7.77 19.83 1.64
C LEU A 56 6.60 20.16 2.57
N THR A 57 5.65 20.97 2.10
CA THR A 57 4.46 21.35 2.88
C THR A 57 3.20 20.71 2.32
N ALA A 58 2.20 20.50 3.18
CA ALA A 58 0.91 19.97 2.77
C ALA A 58 0.20 20.90 1.77
N ASP A 59 0.36 22.22 1.90
CA ASP A 59 -0.31 23.20 1.04
C ASP A 59 0.29 23.23 -0.37
N GLU A 60 1.61 23.09 -0.51
CA GLU A 60 2.27 22.92 -1.82
C GLU A 60 1.76 21.66 -2.54
N LEU A 61 1.56 20.57 -1.80
CA LEU A 61 1.04 19.31 -2.36
C LEU A 61 -0.43 19.43 -2.77
N ARG A 62 -1.30 20.01 -1.91
CA ARG A 62 -2.74 20.19 -2.21
C ARG A 62 -2.98 21.07 -3.43
N ALA A 63 -2.07 21.98 -3.74
CA ALA A 63 -2.15 22.83 -4.92
C ALA A 63 -1.84 22.11 -6.24
N LEU A 64 -1.34 20.86 -6.18
CA LEU A 64 -0.90 20.10 -7.34
C LEU A 64 -1.79 18.87 -7.59
N PRO A 65 -1.98 18.47 -8.87
CA PRO A 65 -2.50 17.15 -9.19
C PRO A 65 -1.53 16.05 -8.71
N GLU A 66 -2.02 14.82 -8.58
CA GLU A 66 -1.25 13.68 -8.07
C GLU A 66 0.13 13.51 -8.72
N ASP A 67 0.20 13.51 -10.06
CA ASP A 67 1.47 13.40 -10.78
C ASP A 67 2.43 14.55 -10.42
N GLY A 68 1.90 15.77 -10.29
CA GLY A 68 2.67 16.94 -9.88
C GLY A 68 3.16 16.88 -8.44
N GLN A 69 2.39 16.25 -7.53
CA GLN A 69 2.82 16.01 -6.15
C GLN A 69 4.03 15.08 -6.09
N PHE A 70 4.00 13.98 -6.85
CA PHE A 70 5.10 13.04 -6.93
C PHE A 70 6.37 13.69 -7.51
N ASP A 71 6.23 14.45 -8.59
CA ASP A 71 7.35 15.19 -9.20
C ASP A 71 7.97 16.20 -8.24
N LEU A 72 7.13 16.93 -7.48
CA LEU A 72 7.59 17.85 -6.43
C LEU A 72 8.40 17.11 -5.35
N VAL A 73 7.92 15.96 -4.87
CA VAL A 73 8.63 15.14 -3.87
C VAL A 73 10.00 14.71 -4.40
N MET A 74 10.06 14.23 -5.64
CA MET A 74 11.31 13.80 -6.27
C MET A 74 12.29 14.96 -6.48
N ALA A 75 11.80 16.15 -6.83
CA ALA A 75 12.62 17.36 -6.90
C ALA A 75 13.20 17.74 -5.53
N ARG A 76 12.38 17.77 -4.48
CA ARG A 76 12.82 18.11 -3.11
C ARG A 76 13.80 17.08 -2.53
N LEU A 77 13.66 15.80 -2.90
CA LEU A 77 14.63 14.74 -2.58
C LEU A 77 15.99 14.94 -3.27
N ALA A 78 15.97 15.44 -4.51
CA ALA A 78 17.20 15.75 -5.22
C ALA A 78 17.93 16.93 -4.57
N ASP A 79 17.20 17.98 -4.20
CA ASP A 79 17.73 19.19 -3.57
C ASP A 79 18.27 18.94 -2.16
N SER A 80 17.78 17.92 -1.45
CA SER A 80 18.19 17.64 -0.07
C SER A 80 19.57 16.98 0.06
N GLY A 81 20.28 16.73 -1.04
CA GLY A 81 21.57 16.02 -1.07
C GLY A 81 21.46 14.53 -0.68
N LEU A 82 20.23 13.99 -0.55
CA LEU A 82 20.02 12.58 -0.24
C LEU A 82 20.45 11.66 -1.38
N ARG A 83 20.36 12.13 -2.62
CA ARG A 83 20.78 11.35 -3.80
C ARG A 83 22.26 10.95 -3.75
N ASP A 84 23.11 11.77 -3.13
CA ASP A 84 24.54 11.48 -3.01
C ASP A 84 24.85 10.53 -1.85
N ARG A 85 23.90 10.37 -0.92
CA ARG A 85 24.04 9.54 0.28
C ARG A 85 23.30 8.20 0.17
N LEU A 86 22.27 8.13 -0.67
CA LEU A 86 21.45 6.94 -0.86
C LEU A 86 21.80 6.23 -2.18
N PRO A 87 22.02 4.91 -2.17
CA PRO A 87 22.12 4.14 -3.40
C PRO A 87 20.92 4.37 -4.31
N ALA A 88 21.16 4.50 -5.61
CA ALA A 88 20.09 4.69 -6.61
C ALA A 88 19.00 3.59 -6.57
N ALA A 89 19.37 2.39 -6.12
CA ALA A 89 18.43 1.29 -5.91
C ALA A 89 17.39 1.58 -4.80
N ILE A 90 17.76 2.32 -3.74
CA ILE A 90 16.83 2.69 -2.67
C ILE A 90 15.78 3.67 -3.20
N LEU A 91 16.21 4.71 -3.93
CA LEU A 91 15.28 5.67 -4.52
C LEU A 91 14.34 4.99 -5.52
N ARG A 92 14.89 4.13 -6.38
CA ARG A 92 14.08 3.32 -7.31
C ARG A 92 13.06 2.47 -6.57
N HIS A 93 13.47 1.81 -5.48
CA HIS A 93 12.57 1.03 -4.65
C HIS A 93 11.43 1.90 -4.08
N GLN A 94 11.72 3.11 -3.58
CA GLN A 94 10.68 4.01 -3.08
C GLN A 94 9.68 4.42 -4.18
N VAL A 95 10.16 4.72 -5.40
CA VAL A 95 9.30 5.04 -6.55
C VAL A 95 8.42 3.85 -6.93
N THR A 96 9.00 2.66 -7.06
CA THR A 96 8.25 1.45 -7.43
C THR A 96 7.23 1.09 -6.35
N SER A 97 7.62 1.11 -5.07
CA SER A 97 6.70 0.85 -3.95
C SER A 97 5.54 1.83 -3.90
N HIS A 98 5.79 3.12 -4.19
CA HIS A 98 4.72 4.12 -4.29
C HIS A 98 3.72 3.75 -5.38
N ARG A 99 4.21 3.48 -6.61
CA ARG A 99 3.37 3.10 -7.75
C ARG A 99 2.58 1.81 -7.50
N ASP A 100 3.21 0.80 -6.92
CA ASP A 100 2.56 -0.45 -6.56
C ASP A 100 1.44 -0.23 -5.55
N THR A 101 1.66 0.63 -4.55
CA THR A 101 0.60 0.98 -3.59
C THR A 101 -0.55 1.72 -4.27
N ARG A 102 -0.26 2.72 -5.12
CA ARG A 102 -1.30 3.47 -5.85
C ARG A 102 -2.12 2.58 -6.79
N ALA A 103 -1.48 1.59 -7.42
CA ALA A 103 -2.20 0.60 -8.23
C ALA A 103 -3.17 -0.25 -7.38
N LEU A 104 -2.82 -0.56 -6.13
CA LEU A 104 -3.69 -1.29 -5.21
C LEU A 104 -4.86 -0.44 -4.72
N ASP A 105 -4.65 0.84 -4.47
CA ASP A 105 -5.65 1.77 -3.90
C ASP A 105 -6.97 1.82 -4.70
N THR A 106 -6.89 1.62 -6.01
CA THR A 106 -8.04 1.62 -6.93
C THR A 106 -8.44 0.21 -7.38
N TYR A 107 -7.76 -0.82 -6.89
CA TYR A 107 -7.99 -2.19 -7.31
C TYR A 107 -9.31 -2.73 -6.77
N ALA A 108 -10.24 -3.00 -7.68
CA ALA A 108 -11.49 -3.68 -7.40
C ALA A 108 -11.43 -5.13 -7.93
N PRO A 109 -11.18 -6.14 -7.09
CA PRO A 109 -11.23 -7.52 -7.55
C PRO A 109 -12.66 -7.90 -7.93
N GLY A 110 -12.80 -8.63 -9.04
CA GLY A 110 -14.04 -9.33 -9.33
C GLY A 110 -14.16 -10.63 -8.54
N ALA A 111 -15.32 -11.27 -8.63
CA ALA A 111 -15.57 -12.53 -7.95
C ALA A 111 -14.62 -13.66 -8.41
N TYR A 112 -14.25 -14.52 -7.47
CA TYR A 112 -13.52 -15.77 -7.69
C TYR A 112 -14.21 -16.91 -6.93
N ALA A 113 -14.50 -17.99 -7.64
CA ALA A 113 -15.28 -19.11 -7.10
C ALA A 113 -14.42 -20.25 -6.53
N GLY A 114 -13.11 -20.26 -6.83
CA GLY A 114 -12.21 -21.31 -6.34
C GLY A 114 -11.78 -21.12 -4.88
N PRO A 115 -11.02 -22.08 -4.32
CA PRO A 115 -10.65 -22.06 -2.91
C PRO A 115 -9.71 -20.90 -2.56
N VAL A 116 -10.03 -20.16 -1.49
CA VAL A 116 -9.20 -19.08 -0.95
C VAL A 116 -8.95 -19.28 0.55
N VAL A 117 -7.69 -19.21 0.96
CA VAL A 117 -7.29 -19.24 2.37
C VAL A 117 -6.55 -17.95 2.70
N LEU A 118 -7.00 -17.25 3.75
CA LEU A 118 -6.33 -16.06 4.28
C LEU A 118 -5.64 -16.39 5.61
N TYR A 119 -4.32 -16.37 5.60
CA TYR A 119 -3.49 -16.40 6.81
C TYR A 119 -3.34 -14.99 7.33
N ARG A 120 -4.00 -14.66 8.44
CA ARG A 120 -4.04 -13.30 8.99
C ARG A 120 -3.15 -13.17 10.22
N CYS A 121 -2.31 -12.14 10.24
CA CYS A 121 -1.59 -11.69 11.42
C CYS A 121 -2.56 -11.04 12.42
N THR A 122 -2.47 -11.47 13.68
CA THR A 122 -3.27 -10.92 14.78
C THR A 122 -2.57 -9.80 15.54
N GLU A 123 -1.29 -9.61 15.28
CA GLU A 123 -0.48 -8.57 15.88
C GLU A 123 -0.17 -7.49 14.83
N PRO A 124 -0.19 -6.20 15.23
CA PRO A 124 0.21 -5.13 14.33
C PRO A 124 1.68 -5.29 13.95
N THR A 125 1.98 -5.15 12.67
CA THR A 125 3.37 -5.06 12.23
C THR A 125 3.91 -3.66 12.59
N PRO A 126 5.14 -3.54 13.13
CA PRO A 126 5.69 -2.26 13.60
C PRO A 126 6.20 -1.41 12.42
N TRP A 127 5.32 -1.11 11.47
CA TRP A 127 5.62 -0.19 10.38
C TRP A 127 5.62 1.25 10.89
N ASN A 128 6.44 2.09 10.28
CA ASN A 128 6.52 3.53 10.51
C ASN A 128 5.43 4.31 9.77
N VAL A 129 4.84 3.73 8.73
CA VAL A 129 3.79 4.33 7.91
C VAL A 129 2.57 3.42 7.95
N HIS A 130 1.43 3.99 8.35
CA HIS A 130 0.14 3.32 8.41
C HIS A 130 -0.78 3.88 7.35
N ASP A 131 -1.57 3.01 6.73
CA ASP A 131 -2.60 3.39 5.78
C ASP A 131 -3.96 2.90 6.32
N PRO A 132 -4.83 3.83 6.76
CA PRO A 132 -6.15 3.52 7.33
C PRO A 132 -7.03 2.63 6.44
N ARG A 133 -6.80 2.60 5.12
CA ARG A 133 -7.58 1.75 4.21
C ARG A 133 -7.37 0.25 4.46
N TYR A 134 -6.26 -0.14 5.08
CA TYR A 134 -5.93 -1.53 5.37
C TYR A 134 -6.22 -1.93 6.83
N GLU A 135 -6.77 -1.01 7.63
CA GLU A 135 -7.17 -1.26 9.02
C GLU A 135 -8.56 -1.90 9.08
N HIS A 136 -8.63 -3.18 8.69
CA HIS A 136 -9.89 -3.92 8.65
C HIS A 136 -10.35 -4.40 10.02
N ALA A 137 -11.59 -4.05 10.38
CA ALA A 137 -12.31 -4.74 11.45
C ALA A 137 -12.79 -6.14 11.02
N ASP A 138 -13.02 -6.35 9.72
CA ASP A 138 -13.53 -7.62 9.19
C ASP A 138 -12.43 -8.70 9.09
N PRO A 139 -12.73 -9.97 9.43
CA PRO A 139 -11.73 -11.03 9.42
C PRO A 139 -11.29 -11.46 8.01
N THR A 140 -12.00 -11.03 6.97
CA THR A 140 -11.68 -11.34 5.57
C THR A 140 -10.81 -10.26 4.91
N ARG A 141 -10.48 -9.19 5.62
CA ARG A 141 -9.74 -8.01 5.13
C ARG A 141 -10.22 -7.51 3.76
N GLY A 142 -11.55 -7.38 3.62
CA GLY A 142 -12.22 -6.94 2.39
C GLY A 142 -12.43 -8.01 1.32
N PHE A 143 -11.85 -9.21 1.43
CA PHE A 143 -11.99 -10.26 0.41
C PHE A 143 -13.34 -10.99 0.43
N GLY A 144 -14.11 -10.92 1.52
CA GLY A 144 -15.36 -11.66 1.70
C GLY A 144 -16.36 -11.54 0.55
N PRO A 145 -16.69 -10.33 0.05
CA PRO A 145 -17.60 -10.16 -1.10
C PRO A 145 -17.08 -10.74 -2.42
N SER A 146 -15.77 -10.93 -2.57
CA SER A 146 -15.12 -11.38 -3.81
C SER A 146 -14.73 -12.86 -3.80
N ALA A 147 -14.73 -13.51 -2.63
CA ALA A 147 -14.34 -14.91 -2.47
C ALA A 147 -15.48 -15.73 -1.86
N ARG A 148 -15.95 -16.76 -2.58
CA ARG A 148 -17.09 -17.61 -2.16
C ARG A 148 -16.77 -18.44 -0.91
N THR A 149 -15.50 -18.83 -0.73
CA THR A 149 -15.00 -19.56 0.43
C THR A 149 -13.70 -18.90 0.90
N CYS A 150 -13.82 -17.96 1.85
CA CYS A 150 -12.68 -17.35 2.52
C CYS A 150 -12.67 -17.81 3.99
N ALA A 151 -11.85 -18.81 4.30
CA ALA A 151 -11.56 -19.18 5.68
C ALA A 151 -10.38 -18.32 6.19
N SER A 152 -10.56 -17.65 7.34
CA SER A 152 -9.46 -16.95 8.01
C SER A 152 -8.75 -17.90 8.97
N CYS A 153 -7.47 -18.17 8.72
CA CYS A 153 -6.60 -18.92 9.60
C CYS A 153 -5.82 -17.95 10.48
N ARG A 154 -5.83 -18.17 11.80
CA ARG A 154 -5.02 -17.40 12.75
C ARG A 154 -3.63 -18.01 12.86
N CYS A 155 -2.59 -17.21 12.69
CA CYS A 155 -1.25 -17.61 13.12
C CYS A 155 -1.24 -17.69 14.66
N ARG A 156 -0.94 -18.88 15.22
CA ARG A 156 -0.67 -19.04 16.65
C ARG A 156 0.83 -18.91 16.86
N ARG A 157 1.28 -18.05 17.79
CA ARG A 157 2.66 -18.10 18.28
C ARG A 157 2.87 -19.45 18.97
N THR A 158 3.87 -20.21 18.52
CA THR A 158 4.48 -21.24 19.33
C THR A 158 5.36 -20.54 20.36
N THR A 159 4.94 -20.56 21.63
CA THR A 159 5.77 -20.19 22.79
C THR A 159 6.86 -21.21 23.01
#